data_AF-A0A2V8E6Q7-F1
#
_entry.id   AF-A0A2V8E6Q7-F1
#
_cell.length_a   1.000
_cell.length_b   1.000
_cell.length_c   1.000
_cell.angle_alpha   90.00
_cell.angle_beta   90.00
_cell.angle_gamma   90.00
#
_symmetry.space_group_name_H-M   'P 1'
#
loop_
_entity.id
_entity.type
_entity.pdbx_description
1 polymer ?
#
loop_
_entity_poly.entity_id
_entity_poly.type
_entity_poly.pdbx_seq_one_letter_code
_entity_poly.pdbx_strand_id
1 'polypeptide(L)' 'EKFGGRFLTRGGRTTTLEGPPAKSRVVVIEFPSFERAQEFYSSPDYQAARKVRAGAAEAQFVLVEGQ' A
#
# COMPACT_ATOMS: atom_id res chain seq x y z
N GLU A 1 -13.05 4.89 -5.93
CA GLU A 1 -12.76 5.56 -4.64
C GLU A 1 -12.28 6.99 -4.87
N LYS A 2 -12.41 7.87 -3.87
CA LYS A 2 -12.15 9.32 -3.90
C LYS A 2 -10.80 9.73 -4.51
N PHE A 3 -9.80 8.84 -4.47
CA PHE A 3 -8.43 9.08 -4.95
C PHE A 3 -8.04 8.35 -6.24
N GLY A 4 -8.93 7.53 -6.81
CA GLY A 4 -8.66 6.76 -8.01
C GLY A 4 -7.77 5.52 -7.81
N GLY A 5 -7.51 5.11 -6.56
CA GLY A 5 -6.72 3.93 -6.26
C GLY A 5 -7.37 2.62 -6.74
N ARG A 6 -6.56 1.75 -7.35
CA ARG A 6 -6.95 0.43 -7.87
C ARG A 6 -6.03 -0.65 -7.32
N PHE A 7 -6.59 -1.64 -6.64
CA PHE A 7 -5.80 -2.78 -6.15
C PHE A 7 -5.37 -3.67 -7.32
N LEU A 8 -4.05 -3.83 -7.49
CA LEU A 8 -3.48 -4.85 -8.40
C LEU A 8 -3.35 -6.19 -7.68
N THR A 9 -2.96 -6.15 -6.40
CA THR A 9 -2.99 -7.30 -5.50
C THR A 9 -3.26 -6.84 -4.08
N ARG A 10 -3.89 -7.69 -3.29
CA ARG A 10 -4.17 -7.45 -1.87
C ARG A 10 -3.95 -8.73 -1.08
N GLY A 11 -2.71 -9.16 -0.93
CA GLY A 11 -2.33 -10.37 -0.19
C GLY A 11 -2.55 -11.66 -0.97
N GLY A 12 -2.35 -11.63 -2.29
CA GLY A 12 -2.38 -12.83 -3.12
C GLY A 12 -1.23 -13.81 -2.81
N ARG A 13 -1.28 -14.99 -3.45
CA ARG A 13 -0.21 -15.99 -3.37
C ARG A 13 1.13 -15.35 -3.70
N THR A 14 2.11 -15.49 -2.80
CA THR A 14 3.41 -14.85 -2.91
C THR A 14 4.50 -15.92 -2.86
N THR A 15 5.50 -15.78 -3.73
CA THR A 15 6.70 -16.62 -3.77
C THR A 15 7.90 -15.70 -3.92
N THR A 16 8.90 -15.83 -3.04
CA THR A 16 10.18 -15.13 -3.22
C THR A 16 10.98 -15.82 -4.32
N LEU A 17 11.36 -15.08 -5.35
CA LEU A 17 12.17 -15.61 -6.46
C LEU A 17 13.68 -15.56 -6.15
N GLU A 18 14.14 -14.52 -5.45
CA GLU A 18 15.52 -14.33 -5.03
C GLU A 18 15.57 -13.60 -3.68
N GLY A 19 16.56 -13.92 -2.84
CA GLY A 19 16.77 -13.31 -1.53
C GLY A 19 15.94 -13.92 -0.39
N PRO A 20 15.88 -13.26 0.79
CA PRO A 20 15.15 -13.75 1.95
C PRO A 20 13.63 -13.88 1.69
N PRO A 21 12.95 -14.88 2.28
CA PRO A 21 11.52 -15.05 2.13
C PRO A 21 10.73 -13.79 2.52
N ALA A 22 9.75 -13.42 1.69
CA ALA A 22 8.82 -12.35 2.01
C ALA A 22 7.99 -12.76 3.24
N LYS A 23 8.19 -12.06 4.36
CA LYS A 23 7.52 -12.37 5.63
C LYS A 23 6.13 -11.75 5.75
N SER A 24 5.80 -10.81 4.87
CA SER A 24 4.65 -9.93 5.03
C SER A 24 3.67 -10.04 3.86
N ARG A 25 2.40 -9.77 4.17
CA ARG A 25 1.35 -9.60 3.16
C ARG A 25 1.72 -8.47 2.20
N VAL A 26 1.75 -8.76 0.89
CA VAL A 26 2.01 -7.74 -0.14
C VAL A 26 0.71 -7.15 -0.66
N VAL A 27 0.63 -5.82 -0.73
CA VAL A 27 -0.48 -5.08 -1.33
C VAL A 27 0.12 -4.10 -2.33
N VAL A 28 -0.43 -4.07 -3.54
CA VAL A 28 -0.03 -3.12 -4.58
C VAL A 28 -1.28 -2.39 -5.03
N ILE A 29 -1.20 -1.06 -4.98
CA ILE A 29 -2.29 -0.15 -5.38
C ILE A 29 -1.71 0.78 -6.44
N GLU A 30 -2.33 0.77 -7.61
CA GLU A 30 -2.06 1.72 -8.68
C GLU A 30 -2.91 2.97 -8.45
N PHE A 31 -2.32 4.13 -8.66
CA PHE A 31 -3.02 5.42 -8.64
C PHE A 31 -2.82 6.13 -9.98
N PRO A 32 -3.72 7.06 -10.36
CA PRO A 32 -3.59 7.80 -11.61
C PRO A 32 -2.35 8.69 -11.70
N SER A 33 -1.79 9.11 -10.55
CA SER A 33 -0.53 9.84 -10.45
C SER A 33 0.08 9.67 -9.05
N PHE A 34 1.35 10.05 -8.90
CA PHE A 34 2.04 10.07 -7.61
C PHE A 34 1.35 10.99 -6.61
N GLU A 35 0.93 12.19 -7.04
CA GLU A 35 0.24 13.17 -6.19
C GLU A 35 -1.06 12.58 -5.65
N ARG A 36 -1.82 11.86 -6.48
CA ARG A 36 -3.08 11.23 -6.05
C ARG A 36 -2.87 10.15 -5.00
N ALA A 37 -1.77 9.40 -5.09
CA ALA A 37 -1.39 8.45 -4.05
C ALA A 37 -0.95 9.16 -2.76
N GLN A 38 -0.27 10.29 -2.87
CA GLN A 38 0.15 11.10 -1.72
C GLN A 38 -1.04 11.77 -1.02
N GLU A 39 -2.00 12.29 -1.78
CA GLU A 39 -3.27 12.81 -1.27
C GLU A 39 -4.08 11.72 -0.57
N PHE A 40 -4.14 10.51 -1.15
CA PHE A 40 -4.75 9.36 -0.49
C PHE A 40 -4.10 9.08 0.86
N TYR A 41 -2.77 8.98 0.90
CA TYR A 41 -2.05 8.65 2.14
C TYR A 41 -2.16 9.75 3.21
N SER A 42 -2.21 11.02 2.80
CA SER A 42 -2.38 12.16 3.70
C SER A 42 -3.83 12.44 4.09
N SER A 43 -4.81 11.79 3.44
CA SER A 43 -6.23 12.02 3.70
C SER A 43 -6.62 11.70 5.15
N PRO A 44 -7.57 12.47 5.75
CA PRO A 44 -8.07 12.20 7.10
C PRO A 44 -8.62 10.77 7.25
N ASP A 45 -9.32 10.30 6.23
CA ASP A 45 -9.94 8.97 6.20
C ASP A 45 -8.86 7.86 6.30
N TYR A 46 -7.78 7.98 5.51
CA TYR A 46 -6.70 7.00 5.56
C TYR A 46 -5.85 7.12 6.83
N GLN A 47 -5.61 8.33 7.34
CA GLN A 47 -4.91 8.52 8.61
C GLN A 47 -5.68 7.91 9.78
N ALA A 48 -7.01 8.00 9.79
CA ALA A 48 -7.85 7.31 10.77
C ALA A 48 -7.69 5.79 10.67
N ALA A 49 -7.73 5.23 9.45
CA ALA A 49 -7.50 3.80 9.22
C ALA A 49 -6.09 3.36 9.64
N ARG A 50 -5.07 4.20 9.41
CA ARG A 50 -3.68 3.95 9.83
C ARG A 50 -3.56 3.87 11.35
N LYS A 51 -4.30 4.69 12.11
CA LYS A 51 -4.32 4.62 13.59
C LYS A 51 -4.86 3.28 14.08
N VAL A 52 -5.90 2.75 13.44
CA VAL A 52 -6.43 1.41 13.78
C VAL A 52 -5.39 0.32 13.54
N ARG A 53 -4.55 0.48 12.52
CA ARG A 53 -3.45 -0.46 12.26
C ARG A 53 -2.29 -0.35 13.26
N ALA A 54 -2.14 0.79 13.94
CA ALA A 54 -1.00 1.02 14.82
C ALA A 54 -0.96 -0.04 15.95
N GLY A 55 0.17 -0.71 16.10
CA GLY A 55 0.35 -1.80 17.08
C GLY A 55 -0.20 -3.16 16.66
N ALA A 56 -1.00 -3.23 15.58
CA ALA A 56 -1.55 -4.50 15.09
C ALA A 56 -0.61 -5.24 14.13
N ALA A 57 0.23 -4.50 13.38
CA ALA A 57 1.20 -5.07 12.47
C ALA A 57 2.35 -4.09 12.17
N GLU A 58 3.54 -4.63 11.94
CA GLU A 58 4.62 -3.91 11.28
C GLU A 58 4.35 -3.87 9.77
N ALA A 59 4.37 -2.69 9.18
CA ALA A 59 4.09 -2.53 7.76
C ALA A 59 4.93 -1.40 7.15
N GLN A 60 5.54 -1.71 6.01
CA GLN A 60 6.24 -0.73 5.18
C GLN A 60 5.32 -0.26 4.06
N PHE A 61 5.25 1.06 3.86
CA PHE A 61 4.54 1.68 2.76
C PHE A 61 5.56 2.48 1.97
N VAL A 62 5.68 2.16 0.68
CA VAL A 62 6.56 2.86 -0.25
C VAL A 62 5.68 3.35 -1.39
N LEU A 63 5.82 4.63 -1.72
CA LEU A 63 5.24 5.20 -2.93
C LEU A 63 6.35 5.30 -3.98
N VAL A 64 6.08 4.84 -5.19
CA VAL A 64 7.04 4.78 -6.30
C VAL A 64 6.37 5.40 -7.51
N GLU A 65 7.06 6.34 -8.16
CA GLU A 65 6.64 6.94 -9.44
C GLU A 65 6.67 5.86 -10.53
N GLY A 66 5.61 5.80 -11.34
CA GLY A 66 5.60 4.98 -12.55
C GLY A 66 6.43 5.63 -13.67
N GLN A 67 6.67 4.89 -14.75
CA GLN A 67 7.25 5.46 -15.97
C GLN A 67 6.19 6.10 -16.86
#